data_AF-A0A1C5VBB6-F1
#
_entry.id   AF-A0A1C5VBB6-F1
#
_cell.length_a   1.000
_cell.length_b   1.000
_cell.length_c   1.000
_cell.angle_alpha   90.00
_cell.angle_beta   90.00
_cell.angle_gamma   90.00
#
_symmetry.space_group_name_H-M   'P 1'
#
loop_
_entity.id
_entity.type
_entity.pdbx_description
1 polymer ?
#
loop_
_entity_poly.entity_id
_entity_poly.type
_entity_poly.pdbx_seq_one_letter_code
_entity_poly.pdbx_strand_id
1 'polypeptide(L)' 'MKSTDSVIVSWDFSRGKDVGVLIVGSQKNGRVDVINAYQGKEAYELYRKLTIQKKGADK' A
#
# COMPACT_ATOMS: atom_id res chain seq x y z
N MET A 1 0.31 -12.78 22.54
CA MET A 1 1.01 -11.85 21.64
C MET A 1 0.09 -10.67 21.38
N LYS A 2 0.41 -9.46 21.85
CA LYS A 2 -0.30 -8.25 21.39
C LYS A 2 0.34 -7.87 20.06
N SER A 3 -0.28 -8.24 18.94
CA SER A 3 0.27 -8.07 17.58
C SER A 3 -0.36 -6.87 16.86
N THR A 4 -0.50 -5.75 17.55
CA THR A 4 -0.94 -4.49 16.94
C THR A 4 0.30 -3.71 16.53
N ASP A 5 0.56 -3.72 15.23
CA ASP A 5 1.54 -2.87 14.56
C ASP A 5 0.85 -2.11 13.42
N SER A 6 1.49 -1.05 12.95
CA SER A 6 1.04 -0.28 11.79
C SER A 6 2.06 -0.33 10.67
N VAL A 7 1.54 -0.24 9.44
CA VAL A 7 2.35 -0.03 8.25
C VAL A 7 1.90 1.26 7.56
N ILE A 8 2.86 1.95 6.97
CA ILE A 8 2.65 3.10 6.11
C ILE A 8 2.90 2.65 4.68
N VAL A 9 2.04 3.06 3.76
CA VAL A 9 2.12 2.69 2.36
C VAL A 9 2.28 3.94 1.51
N SER A 10 3.28 3.95 0.63
CA SER A 10 3.52 4.99 -0.37
C SER A 10 3.44 4.37 -1.77
N TRP A 11 3.05 5.15 -2.78
CA TRP A 11 2.94 4.65 -4.16
C TRP A 11 3.25 5.75 -5.18
N ASP A 12 3.76 5.34 -6.35
CA ASP A 12 3.92 6.18 -7.52
C ASP A 12 3.48 5.42 -8.78
N PHE A 13 2.47 5.94 -9.47
CA PHE A 13 1.96 5.41 -10.74
C PHE A 13 2.07 6.43 -11.88
N SER A 14 2.84 7.50 -11.71
CA SER A 14 2.98 8.61 -12.68
C SER A 14 3.47 8.14 -14.06
N ARG A 15 4.22 7.03 -14.11
CA ARG A 15 4.75 6.44 -15.35
C ARG A 15 3.90 5.32 -15.95
N GLY A 16 2.69 5.12 -15.44
CA GLY A 16 1.77 4.08 -15.89
C GLY A 16 1.73 2.88 -14.95
N LYS A 17 0.64 2.12 -15.04
CA LYS A 17 0.31 1.04 -14.10
C LYS A 17 1.29 -0.13 -14.15
N ASP A 18 1.91 -0.38 -15.30
CA ASP A 18 2.82 -1.52 -15.50
C ASP A 18 4.23 -1.30 -14.94
N VAL A 19 4.56 -0.05 -14.60
CA VAL A 19 5.87 0.34 -14.02
C VAL A 19 5.75 1.04 -12.68
N GLY A 20 4.53 1.25 -12.19
CA GLY A 20 4.32 1.93 -10.91
C GLY A 20 4.73 1.07 -9.73
N VAL A 21 5.01 1.71 -8.60
CA VAL A 21 5.56 1.07 -7.41
C VAL A 21 4.68 1.34 -6.19
N LEU A 22 4.68 0.41 -5.25
CA LEU A 22 4.07 0.55 -3.93
C LEU A 22 5.07 0.09 -2.88
N ILE A 23 5.44 0.98 -1.98
CA ILE A 23 6.42 0.74 -0.91
C ILE A 23 5.69 0.60 0.42
N VAL A 24 6.03 -0.43 1.18
CA VAL A 24 5.49 -0.68 2.52
C VAL A 24 6.58 -0.39 3.54
N GLY A 25 6.30 0.53 4.46
CA GLY A 25 7.16 0.85 5.58
C GLY A 25 6.53 0.44 6.91
N SER A 26 7.34 -0.06 7.83
CA SER A 26 6.95 -0.19 9.24
C SER A 26 7.44 1.04 9.99
N GLN A 27 6.57 1.66 10.79
CA GLN A 27 6.94 2.82 11.59
C GLN A 27 7.22 2.41 13.04
N LYS A 28 8.42 2.70 13.53
CA LYS A 28 8.80 2.49 14.93
C LYS A 28 9.54 3.69 15.47
N ASN A 29 9.04 4.26 16.57
CA ASN A 29 9.62 5.44 17.23
C ASN A 29 9.89 6.61 16.26
N GLY A 30 8.96 6.85 15.33
CA GLY A 30 9.06 7.93 14.34
C GLY A 30 9.99 7.64 13.14
N ARG A 31 10.71 6.51 13.13
CA ARG A 31 11.48 6.05 11.96
C ARG A 31 10.64 5.11 11.12
N VAL A 32 10.79 5.20 9.81
CA VAL A 32 10.12 4.33 8.84
C VAL A 32 11.18 3.48 8.16
N ASP A 33 11.10 2.17 8.36
CA ASP A 33 11.94 1.20 7.68
C ASP A 33 11.15 0.58 6.53
N VAL A 34 11.71 0.57 5.32
CA VAL A 34 11.10 -0.10 4.17
C VAL A 34 11.22 -1.61 4.37
N ILE A 35 10.07 -2.27 4.45
CA ILE A 35 10.00 -3.72 4.70
C ILE A 35 9.51 -4.50 3.48
N ASN A 36 8.88 -3.84 2.50
CA ASN A 36 8.47 -4.47 1.25
C ASN A 36 8.30 -3.45 0.11
N ALA A 37 8.33 -3.93 -1.13
CA ALA A 37 8.00 -3.16 -2.32
C ALA A 37 7.33 -4.05 -3.38
N TYR A 38 6.30 -3.52 -4.02
CA TYR A 38 5.58 -4.14 -5.12
C TYR A 38 5.71 -3.25 -6.36
N GLN A 39 5.58 -3.85 -7.54
CA GLN A 39 5.68 -3.13 -8.81
C GLN A 39 4.63 -3.58 -9.83
N GLY A 40 4.39 -2.72 -10.80
CA GLY A 40 3.49 -2.96 -11.92
C GLY A 40 2.06 -3.27 -11.49
N LYS A 41 1.45 -4.24 -12.16
CA LYS A 41 0.05 -4.61 -11.95
C LYS A 41 -0.29 -4.94 -10.50
N GLU A 42 0.59 -5.68 -9.80
CA GLU A 42 0.38 -6.06 -8.40
C GLU A 42 0.32 -4.83 -7.48
N ALA A 43 1.23 -3.88 -7.66
CA ALA A 43 1.24 -2.63 -6.91
C ALA A 43 -0.09 -1.86 -7.09
N TYR A 44 -0.58 -1.78 -8.33
CA TYR A 44 -1.82 -1.08 -8.64
C TYR A 44 -3.05 -1.78 -8.03
N GLU A 45 -3.09 -3.11 -8.05
CA GLU A 45 -4.18 -3.88 -7.43
C GLU A 45 -4.22 -3.72 -5.91
N LEU A 46 -3.05 -3.74 -5.25
CA LEU A 46 -2.93 -3.47 -3.81
C LEU A 46 -3.35 -2.05 -3.47
N TYR A 47 -2.86 -1.05 -4.21
CA TYR A 47 -3.28 0.35 -4.05
C TYR A 47 -4.81 0.48 -4.09
N ARG A 48 -5.46 -0.15 -5.06
CA ARG A 48 -6.93 -0.11 -5.17
C ARG A 48 -7.62 -0.75 -3.97
N LYS A 49 -7.14 -1.90 -3.49
CA LYS A 49 -7.70 -2.58 -2.31
C LYS A 49 -7.57 -1.74 -1.03
N LEU A 50 -6.49 -0.96 -0.92
CA LEU A 50 -6.19 -0.15 0.27
C LEU A 50 -6.88 1.22 0.28
N THR A 51 -7.06 1.84 -0.90
CA THR A 51 -7.50 3.25 -0.98
C THR A 51 -8.94 3.43 -1.46
N ILE A 52 -9.49 2.46 -2.18
CA ILE A 52 -10.85 2.56 -2.73
C ILE A 52 -11.79 1.79 -1.81
N GLN A 53 -12.61 2.52 -1.05
CA GLN A 53 -13.73 1.91 -0.36
C GLN A 53 -14.67 1.30 -1.40
N LYS A 54 -15.01 0.02 -1.23
CA LYS A 54 -16.17 -0.54 -1.94
C LYS A 54 -17.38 0.26 -1.46
N LYS A 55 -17.91 1.15 -2.30
CA LYS A 55 -19.26 1.68 -2.08
C LYS A 55 -20.16 0.47 -1.87
N GLY A 56 -20.94 0.52 -0.79
CA GLY A 56 -21.84 -0.57 -0.42
C GLY A 56 -22.54 -1.09 -1.66
N ALA A 57 -22.63 -2.41 -1.77
CA ALA A 57 -23.73 -2.99 -2.50
C ALA A 57 -25.01 -2.53 -1.77
N ASP A 58 -25.47 -1.32 -2.08
CA ASP A 58 -26.79 -0.85 -1.69
C ASP A 58 -27.77 -1.66 -2.53
N LYS A 59 -28.22 -2.77 -1.94
CA LYS A 59 -29.61 -3.23 -1.88
C LYS A 59 -29.72 -4.47 -1.00
#